data_AF-H0H141-F1
#
_entry.id   AF-H0H141-F1
#
_cell.length_a   1.000
_cell.length_b   1.000
_cell.length_c   1.000
_cell.angle_alpha   90.00
_cell.angle_beta   90.00
_cell.angle_gamma   90.00
#
_symmetry.space_group_name_H-M   'P 1'
#
loop_
_entity.id
_entity.type
_entity.pdbx_description
1 polymer ?
#
loop_
_entity_poly.entity_id
_entity_poly.type
_entity_poly.pdbx_seq_one_letter_code
_entity_poly.pdbx_strand_id
1 'polypeptide(L)'
;MAKIMIPASKQPIYKRLGLLLIAVFTVYMFFHGAQYARGFGATPQYTSVVSPETGYKYSKVETPRYSGSREKATFVTLVRNRDIYALAESIKSVEDRFNSKFNYDWVFLNDEEFTDEFKSLTTALVSGETKYGLIPQEHWSFPSWIDKEKAAQARKEMGENKVIYGDSIPYRHMCRFESGFFYKHPLMDDYDWYWRVEPDIKLNCDINYDVFKFMKDNNKKYGFAISIKEYEATIPTLWETTRNFMKANPDLIHENNMLDFVSDDEGLSYNLCHFWSNFEIASLDLWRSAAYTAYFDYLDQEGGFFYERWGDAPVHSIGAALFLDRSEIHHFGDVGYYHAPFFSCPIDTSIRLANKCDCDPSKDFTWHSYSCTNKFYNLQKMHKPLGWQNHIG
;
A
#
# COMPACT_ATOMS: atom_id res chain seq x y z
N MET A 1 -30.42 -23.38 21.86
CA MET A 1 -29.23 -23.66 22.69
C MET A 1 -29.68 -24.36 23.96
N ALA A 2 -29.25 -25.60 24.19
CA ALA A 2 -29.59 -26.33 25.41
C ALA A 2 -28.83 -25.70 26.61
N LYS A 3 -29.55 -25.19 27.60
CA LYS A 3 -28.96 -24.76 28.87
C LYS A 3 -28.47 -26.00 29.61
N ILE A 4 -27.16 -26.18 29.70
CA ILE A 4 -26.56 -27.19 30.56
C ILE A 4 -26.86 -26.77 32.02
N MET A 5 -27.88 -27.36 32.62
CA MET A 5 -28.22 -27.14 34.03
C MET A 5 -27.39 -28.07 34.90
N ILE A 6 -26.41 -27.52 35.61
CA ILE A 6 -25.63 -28.26 36.60
C ILE A 6 -26.55 -28.55 37.81
N PRO A 7 -26.75 -29.82 38.21
CA PRO A 7 -27.58 -30.18 39.36
C PRO A 7 -27.10 -29.47 40.64
N ALA A 8 -28.04 -28.96 41.45
CA ALA A 8 -27.72 -28.21 42.66
C ALA A 8 -26.77 -28.94 43.63
N SER A 9 -26.89 -30.28 43.70
CA SER A 9 -26.00 -31.14 44.51
C SER A 9 -24.55 -31.19 44.02
N LYS A 10 -24.30 -30.90 42.73
CA LYS A 10 -22.97 -30.93 42.12
C LYS A 10 -22.34 -29.54 41.95
N GLN A 11 -23.11 -28.45 42.11
CA GLN A 11 -22.60 -27.08 42.04
C GLN A 11 -21.38 -26.79 42.94
N PRO A 12 -21.29 -27.31 44.19
CA PRO A 12 -20.12 -27.09 45.03
C PRO A 12 -18.84 -27.69 44.43
N ILE A 13 -18.98 -28.87 43.79
CA ILE A 13 -17.87 -29.59 43.16
C ILE A 13 -17.40 -28.84 41.91
N TYR A 14 -18.33 -28.40 41.06
CA TYR A 14 -17.98 -27.61 39.86
C TYR A 14 -17.40 -26.23 40.21
N LYS A 15 -17.86 -25.58 41.28
CA LYS A 15 -17.22 -24.35 41.79
C LYS A 15 -15.78 -24.60 42.26
N ARG A 16 -15.54 -25.69 43.00
CA ARG A 16 -14.19 -26.07 43.43
C ARG A 16 -13.28 -26.43 42.26
N LEU A 17 -13.78 -27.16 41.26
CA LEU A 17 -13.05 -27.45 40.02
C LEU A 17 -12.75 -26.19 39.21
N GLY A 18 -13.71 -25.26 39.11
CA GLY A 18 -13.51 -23.97 38.44
C GLY A 18 -12.45 -23.12 39.15
N LEU A 19 -12.51 -23.03 40.49
CA LEU A 19 -11.49 -22.35 41.28
C LEU A 19 -10.12 -23.02 41.17
N LEU A 20 -10.07 -24.35 41.12
CA LEU A 20 -8.83 -25.10 40.91
C LEU A 20 -8.24 -24.82 39.52
N LEU A 21 -9.07 -24.79 38.47
CA LEU A 21 -8.64 -24.44 37.11
C LEU A 21 -8.10 -23.02 37.03
N ILE A 22 -8.78 -22.06 37.66
CA ILE A 22 -8.31 -20.67 37.73
C ILE A 22 -7.00 -20.59 38.51
N ALA A 23 -6.86 -21.31 39.63
CA ALA A 23 -5.64 -21.34 40.42
C ALA A 23 -4.48 -21.98 39.65
N VAL A 24 -4.71 -23.11 38.98
CA VAL A 24 -3.72 -23.78 38.13
C VAL A 24 -3.31 -22.90 36.96
N PHE A 25 -4.27 -22.24 36.30
CA PHE A 25 -3.99 -21.30 35.21
C PHE A 25 -3.21 -20.07 35.71
N THR A 26 -3.59 -19.52 36.86
CA THR A 26 -2.87 -18.39 37.50
C THR A 26 -1.45 -18.78 37.88
N VAL A 27 -1.26 -19.95 38.50
CA VAL A 27 0.06 -20.49 38.87
C VAL A 27 0.89 -20.77 37.61
N TYR A 28 0.29 -21.36 36.58
CA TYR A 28 0.93 -21.57 35.28
C TYR A 28 1.40 -20.24 34.69
N MET A 29 0.54 -19.22 34.65
CA MET A 29 0.88 -17.86 34.21
C MET A 29 1.95 -17.19 35.08
N PHE A 30 1.99 -17.49 36.39
CA PHE A 30 2.98 -16.94 37.32
C PHE A 30 4.36 -17.55 37.13
N PHE A 31 4.44 -18.86 36.88
CA PHE A 31 5.71 -19.58 36.68
C PHE A 31 6.21 -19.56 35.22
N HIS A 32 5.31 -19.45 34.25
CA HIS A 32 5.67 -19.41 32.82
C HIS A 32 5.65 -17.99 32.25
N GLY A 33 5.19 -17.01 33.03
CA GLY A 33 5.02 -15.62 32.59
C GLY A 33 4.01 -15.50 31.46
N ALA A 34 3.54 -14.28 31.19
CA ALA A 34 3.03 -13.94 29.88
C ALA A 34 4.21 -13.96 28.88
N GLN A 35 4.63 -15.15 28.45
CA GLN A 35 5.66 -15.31 27.42
C GLN A 35 5.11 -15.16 25.98
N TYR A 36 3.82 -14.87 25.84
CA TYR A 36 3.28 -14.45 24.55
C TYR A 36 3.60 -12.97 24.32
N ALA A 37 4.42 -12.71 23.31
CA ALA A 37 4.97 -11.42 22.87
C ALA A 37 6.29 -10.96 23.53
N ARG A 38 7.26 -11.86 23.73
CA ARG A 38 8.65 -11.45 23.43
C ARG A 38 8.82 -11.53 21.93
N GLY A 39 8.72 -10.40 21.25
CA GLY A 39 9.06 -10.29 19.83
C GLY A 39 10.43 -10.94 19.59
N PHE A 40 10.55 -11.66 18.49
CA PHE A 40 11.80 -12.20 17.95
C PHE A 40 12.73 -11.08 17.46
N GLY A 41 12.96 -10.06 18.29
CA GLY A 41 13.99 -9.06 18.06
C GLY A 41 15.33 -9.70 18.38
N ALA A 42 16.10 -10.02 17.36
CA ALA A 42 17.46 -10.47 17.58
C ALA A 42 18.24 -9.36 18.31
N THR A 43 18.96 -9.74 19.37
CA THR A 43 19.54 -8.79 20.32
C THR A 43 20.64 -7.98 19.64
N PRO A 44 20.66 -6.63 19.78
CA PRO A 44 21.72 -5.81 19.21
C PRO A 44 23.10 -6.29 19.69
N GLN A 45 24.06 -6.37 18.78
CA GLN A 45 25.43 -6.73 19.12
C GLN A 45 26.23 -5.45 19.36
N TYR A 46 26.96 -5.41 20.48
CA TYR A 46 27.77 -4.26 20.88
C TYR A 46 29.25 -4.61 20.78
N THR A 47 30.00 -3.83 20.00
CA THR A 47 31.44 -3.99 19.86
C THR A 47 32.15 -2.71 20.26
N SER A 48 33.10 -2.79 21.19
CA SER A 48 33.95 -1.64 21.52
C SER A 48 34.97 -1.40 20.42
N VAL A 49 35.01 -0.19 19.90
CA VAL A 49 35.89 0.25 18.80
C VAL A 49 36.76 1.40 19.29
N VAL A 50 38.01 1.44 18.83
CA VAL A 50 38.92 2.57 18.99
C VAL A 50 39.17 3.15 17.61
N SER A 51 38.82 4.43 17.40
CA SER A 51 39.09 5.13 16.14
C SER A 51 40.60 5.16 15.88
N PRO A 52 41.10 4.64 14.74
CA PRO A 52 42.51 4.71 14.41
C PRO A 52 43.02 6.15 14.23
N GLU A 53 42.14 7.05 13.77
CA GLU A 53 42.49 8.44 13.45
C GLU A 53 42.48 9.35 14.69
N THR A 54 41.53 9.15 15.61
CA THR A 54 41.32 10.05 16.75
C THR A 54 41.63 9.44 18.11
N GLY A 55 41.80 8.12 18.19
CA GLY A 55 41.96 7.39 19.44
C GLY A 55 40.69 7.32 20.31
N TYR A 56 39.56 7.87 19.84
CA TYR A 56 38.31 7.84 20.57
C TYR A 56 37.77 6.42 20.71
N LYS A 57 37.32 6.08 21.91
CA LYS A 57 36.68 4.81 22.23
C LYS A 57 35.16 4.98 22.20
N TYR A 58 34.47 4.13 21.44
CA TYR A 58 33.01 4.14 21.36
C TYR A 58 32.49 2.71 21.17
N SER A 59 31.21 2.50 21.48
CA SER A 59 30.52 1.23 21.24
C SER A 59 29.77 1.30 19.93
N LYS A 60 30.12 0.42 18.99
CA LYS A 60 29.36 0.19 17.77
C LYS A 60 28.20 -0.75 18.07
N VAL A 61 27.02 -0.42 17.55
CA VAL A 61 25.83 -1.26 17.61
C VAL A 61 25.58 -1.84 16.22
N GLU A 62 25.37 -3.15 16.15
CA GLU A 62 24.97 -3.84 14.93
C GLU A 62 23.64 -4.55 15.15
N THR A 63 22.68 -4.24 14.28
CA THR A 63 21.39 -4.93 14.27
C THR A 63 21.53 -6.22 13.46
N PRO A 64 21.25 -7.38 14.06
CA PRO A 64 21.30 -8.66 13.35
C PRO A 64 20.30 -8.68 12.18
N ARG A 65 20.70 -9.31 11.07
CA ARG A 65 19.82 -9.52 9.91
C ARG A 65 18.66 -10.45 10.27
N TYR A 66 17.51 -10.18 9.67
CA TYR A 66 16.33 -11.04 9.76
C TYR A 66 16.65 -12.44 9.21
N SER A 67 16.27 -13.48 9.96
CA SER A 67 16.55 -14.89 9.64
C SER A 67 15.29 -15.73 9.46
N GLY A 68 14.10 -15.11 9.57
CA GLY A 68 12.84 -15.78 9.31
C GLY A 68 12.59 -15.97 7.81
N SER A 69 11.57 -16.79 7.49
CA SER A 69 11.08 -16.92 6.12
C SER A 69 10.45 -15.62 5.65
N ARG A 70 10.70 -15.25 4.40
CA ARG A 70 10.11 -14.07 3.74
C ARG A 70 9.32 -14.52 2.52
N GLU A 71 8.30 -13.75 2.20
CA GLU A 71 7.62 -13.89 0.91
C GLU A 71 8.50 -13.35 -0.22
N LYS A 72 8.22 -13.75 -1.46
CA LYS A 72 8.87 -13.14 -2.63
C LYS A 72 8.29 -11.74 -2.83
N ALA A 73 8.83 -10.77 -2.10
CA ALA A 73 8.32 -9.42 -2.09
C ALA A 73 9.44 -8.38 -2.15
N THR A 74 9.11 -7.20 -2.66
CA THR A 74 10.04 -6.06 -2.75
C THR A 74 9.31 -4.76 -2.50
N PHE A 75 10.04 -3.73 -2.07
CA PHE A 75 9.61 -2.36 -2.35
C PHE A 75 9.85 -2.05 -3.82
N VAL A 76 9.02 -1.19 -4.41
CA VAL A 76 9.23 -0.66 -5.75
C VAL A 76 9.06 0.85 -5.75
N THR A 77 9.97 1.53 -6.43
CA THR A 77 9.98 2.99 -6.54
C THR A 77 10.32 3.38 -7.97
N LEU A 78 9.41 4.09 -8.63
CA LEU A 78 9.68 4.84 -9.85
C LEU A 78 10.20 6.23 -9.47
N VAL A 79 11.42 6.58 -9.86
CA VAL A 79 12.05 7.82 -9.39
C VAL A 79 13.16 8.30 -10.30
N ARG A 80 13.30 9.62 -10.40
CA ARG A 80 14.37 10.27 -11.17
C ARG A 80 15.58 10.51 -10.29
N ASN A 81 16.77 10.53 -10.89
CA ASN A 81 18.03 10.83 -10.20
C ASN A 81 17.98 12.09 -9.31
N ARG A 82 17.30 13.15 -9.76
CA ARG A 82 17.21 14.43 -9.04
C ARG A 82 16.39 14.39 -7.74
N ASP A 83 15.55 13.38 -7.57
CA ASP A 83 14.62 13.26 -6.44
C ASP A 83 15.23 12.42 -5.29
N ILE A 84 16.52 12.07 -5.40
CA ILE A 84 17.24 11.17 -4.48
C ILE A 84 17.16 11.58 -3.00
N TYR A 85 17.23 12.88 -2.68
CA TYR A 85 17.23 13.33 -1.30
C TYR A 85 15.83 13.27 -0.66
N ALA A 86 14.79 13.57 -1.42
CA ALA A 86 13.40 13.35 -1.01
C ALA A 86 13.10 11.86 -0.83
N LEU A 87 13.63 11.02 -1.72
CA LEU A 87 13.54 9.56 -1.59
C LEU A 87 14.32 9.04 -0.38
N ALA A 88 15.49 9.61 -0.07
CA ALA A 88 16.28 9.19 1.08
C ALA A 88 15.52 9.36 2.40
N GLU A 89 14.72 10.43 2.54
CA GLU A 89 13.82 10.59 3.70
C GLU A 89 12.76 9.49 3.76
N SER A 90 12.20 9.13 2.60
CA SER A 90 11.20 8.07 2.47
C SER A 90 11.76 6.69 2.82
N ILE A 91 12.94 6.35 2.28
CA ILE A 91 13.65 5.10 2.60
C ILE A 91 13.91 5.02 4.10
N LYS A 92 14.42 6.09 4.72
CA LYS A 92 14.66 6.11 6.17
C LYS A 92 13.37 5.92 6.96
N SER A 93 12.28 6.54 6.54
CA SER A 93 10.99 6.35 7.18
C SER A 93 10.52 4.89 7.11
N VAL A 94 10.66 4.24 5.95
CA VAL A 94 10.33 2.82 5.76
C VAL A 94 11.24 1.91 6.58
N GLU A 95 12.55 2.16 6.58
CA GLU A 95 13.52 1.39 7.37
C GLU A 95 13.28 1.51 8.87
N ASP A 96 13.07 2.73 9.38
CA ASP A 96 12.86 3.02 10.80
C ASP A 96 11.56 2.36 11.31
N ARG A 97 10.49 2.38 10.49
CA ARG A 97 9.18 1.88 10.91
C ARG A 97 8.97 0.40 10.62
N PHE A 98 9.57 -0.15 9.56
CA PHE A 98 9.29 -1.50 9.09
C PHE A 98 10.56 -2.26 8.66
N ASN A 99 11.26 -1.81 7.61
CA ASN A 99 12.11 -2.71 6.84
C ASN A 99 13.39 -3.13 7.57
N SER A 100 13.90 -2.35 8.52
CA SER A 100 15.05 -2.78 9.34
C SER A 100 14.81 -4.08 10.11
N LYS A 101 13.53 -4.45 10.32
CA LYS A 101 13.09 -5.67 11.02
C LYS A 101 12.96 -6.89 10.11
N PHE A 102 12.71 -6.70 8.80
CA PHE A 102 12.36 -7.77 7.86
C PHE A 102 13.32 -7.86 6.64
N ASN A 103 14.03 -6.79 6.34
CA ASN A 103 15.09 -6.66 5.34
C ASN A 103 14.68 -7.09 3.92
N TYR A 104 13.46 -6.75 3.49
CA TYR A 104 12.99 -6.96 2.11
C TYR A 104 13.78 -6.10 1.11
N ASP A 105 13.87 -6.60 -0.12
CA ASP A 105 14.58 -5.96 -1.22
C ASP A 105 13.89 -4.66 -1.67
N TRP A 106 14.62 -3.83 -2.43
CA TRP A 106 14.11 -2.60 -3.01
C TRP A 106 14.49 -2.47 -4.49
N VAL A 107 13.48 -2.42 -5.35
CA VAL A 107 13.63 -2.18 -6.80
C VAL A 107 13.41 -0.70 -7.09
N PHE A 108 14.40 -0.07 -7.74
CA PHE A 108 14.30 1.29 -8.26
C PHE A 108 14.19 1.24 -9.79
N LEU A 109 13.20 1.94 -10.34
CA LEU A 109 12.95 2.05 -11.77
C LEU A 109 13.03 3.52 -12.20
N ASN A 110 13.58 3.78 -13.39
CA ASN A 110 13.70 5.14 -13.93
C ASN A 110 13.67 5.12 -15.47
N ASP A 111 13.21 6.21 -16.08
CA ASP A 111 13.24 6.40 -17.54
C ASP A 111 14.62 6.83 -18.07
N GLU A 112 15.57 7.03 -17.16
CA GLU A 112 16.99 7.31 -17.43
C GLU A 112 17.89 6.37 -16.61
N GLU A 113 19.15 6.20 -17.02
CA GLU A 113 20.14 5.46 -16.25
C GLU A 113 20.36 6.10 -14.86
N PHE A 114 20.39 5.27 -13.82
CA PHE A 114 20.70 5.73 -12.47
C PHE A 114 22.19 6.10 -12.32
N THR A 115 22.47 7.24 -11.70
CA THR A 115 23.85 7.68 -11.41
C THR A 115 24.49 6.82 -10.31
N ASP A 116 25.83 6.82 -10.27
CA ASP A 116 26.58 6.13 -9.21
C ASP A 116 26.30 6.70 -7.82
N GLU A 117 26.06 8.01 -7.72
CA GLU A 117 25.61 8.67 -6.49
C GLU A 117 24.27 8.08 -6.02
N PHE A 118 23.32 7.93 -6.95
CA PHE A 118 22.01 7.35 -6.67
C PHE A 118 22.13 5.93 -6.11
N LYS A 119 22.87 5.08 -6.82
CA LYS A 119 23.07 3.68 -6.42
C LYS A 119 23.79 3.58 -5.07
N SER A 120 24.85 4.37 -4.88
CA SER A 120 25.65 4.32 -3.65
C SER A 120 24.85 4.77 -2.42
N LEU A 121 24.12 5.89 -2.51
CA LEU A 121 23.35 6.38 -1.37
C LEU A 121 22.19 5.44 -1.02
N THR A 122 21.40 5.02 -2.00
CA THR A 122 20.25 4.14 -1.74
C THR A 122 20.68 2.76 -1.23
N THR A 123 21.77 2.18 -1.76
CA THR A 123 22.36 0.93 -1.24
C THR A 123 22.84 1.07 0.21
N ALA A 124 23.34 2.25 0.60
CA ALA A 124 23.77 2.49 1.98
C ALA A 124 22.59 2.66 2.96
N LEU A 125 21.42 3.05 2.48
CA LEU A 125 20.23 3.30 3.31
C LEU A 125 19.35 2.06 3.48
N VAL A 126 19.21 1.24 2.45
CA VAL A 126 18.32 0.07 2.44
C VAL A 126 18.98 -1.12 3.15
N SER A 127 18.24 -1.80 4.04
CA SER A 127 18.76 -2.96 4.77
C SER A 127 18.68 -4.28 4.00
N GLY A 128 17.81 -4.37 3.00
CA GLY A 128 17.72 -5.46 2.02
C GLY A 128 18.63 -5.27 0.79
N GLU A 129 18.40 -6.05 -0.26
CA GLU A 129 19.13 -5.90 -1.53
C GLU A 129 18.51 -4.79 -2.41
N THR A 130 19.32 -3.91 -2.98
CA THR A 130 18.88 -2.89 -3.93
C THR A 130 19.07 -3.37 -5.37
N LYS A 131 18.05 -3.14 -6.22
CA LYS A 131 18.07 -3.46 -7.65
C LYS A 131 17.71 -2.21 -8.45
N TYR A 132 18.37 -1.98 -9.59
CA TYR A 132 18.22 -0.76 -10.39
C TYR A 132 17.89 -1.11 -11.83
N GLY A 133 16.76 -0.62 -12.33
CA GLY A 133 16.24 -0.91 -13.67
C GLY A 133 16.01 0.34 -14.52
N LEU A 134 16.48 0.31 -15.77
CA LEU A 134 16.11 1.26 -16.80
C LEU A 134 14.80 0.79 -17.46
N ILE A 135 13.82 1.68 -17.56
CA ILE A 135 12.54 1.39 -18.18
C ILE A 135 12.73 1.22 -19.70
N PRO A 136 12.22 0.12 -20.30
CA PRO A 136 12.23 -0.03 -21.76
C PRO A 136 11.48 1.12 -22.46
N GLN A 137 12.03 1.60 -23.57
CA GLN A 137 11.50 2.76 -24.28
C GLN A 137 10.04 2.56 -24.73
N GLU A 138 9.65 1.34 -25.08
CA GLU A 138 8.29 0.95 -25.45
C GLU A 138 7.27 1.11 -24.31
N HIS A 139 7.73 1.05 -23.05
CA HIS A 139 6.89 1.27 -21.87
C HIS A 139 6.83 2.75 -21.48
N TRP A 140 7.77 3.57 -21.96
CA TRP A 140 7.89 5.01 -21.66
C TRP A 140 7.94 5.88 -22.93
N SER A 141 7.00 5.65 -23.85
CA SER A 141 6.85 6.46 -25.07
C SER A 141 5.39 6.57 -25.50
N PHE A 142 5.11 7.41 -26.49
CA PHE A 142 3.79 7.47 -27.12
C PHE A 142 3.61 6.24 -28.02
N PRO A 143 2.58 5.40 -27.79
CA PRO A 143 2.23 4.31 -28.69
C PRO A 143 1.90 4.80 -30.10
N SER A 144 2.01 3.90 -31.08
CA SER A 144 1.83 4.23 -32.51
C SER A 144 0.41 4.66 -32.87
N TRP A 145 -0.61 4.24 -32.11
CA TRP A 145 -2.01 4.62 -32.29
C TRP A 145 -2.36 5.98 -31.65
N ILE A 146 -1.42 6.62 -30.94
CA ILE A 146 -1.65 7.94 -30.35
C ILE A 146 -1.32 9.04 -31.36
N ASP A 147 -2.34 9.83 -31.69
CA ASP A 147 -2.21 11.10 -32.41
C ASP A 147 -1.54 12.12 -31.49
N LYS A 148 -0.28 12.42 -31.78
CA LYS A 148 0.55 13.33 -30.99
C LYS A 148 0.06 14.78 -31.06
N GLU A 149 -0.57 15.20 -32.16
CA GLU A 149 -1.12 16.54 -32.30
C GLU A 149 -2.38 16.69 -31.45
N LYS A 150 -3.30 15.71 -31.52
CA LYS A 150 -4.47 15.65 -30.63
C LYS A 150 -4.06 15.63 -29.15
N ALA A 151 -3.09 14.82 -28.77
CA ALA A 151 -2.58 14.78 -27.41
C ALA A 151 -1.94 16.12 -26.99
N ALA A 152 -1.24 16.82 -27.90
CA ALA A 152 -0.69 18.15 -27.62
C ALA A 152 -1.78 19.20 -27.40
N GLN A 153 -2.85 19.16 -28.19
CA GLN A 153 -4.00 20.05 -28.03
C GLN A 153 -4.72 19.81 -26.70
N ALA A 154 -4.98 18.55 -26.33
CA ALA A 154 -5.58 18.21 -25.04
C ALA A 154 -4.74 18.72 -23.85
N ARG A 155 -3.41 18.57 -23.91
CA ARG A 155 -2.50 19.12 -22.88
C ARG A 155 -2.59 20.64 -22.79
N LYS A 156 -2.65 21.33 -23.92
CA LYS A 156 -2.79 22.79 -23.96
C LYS A 156 -4.10 23.22 -23.27
N GLU A 157 -5.23 22.60 -23.62
CA GLU A 157 -6.53 22.88 -23.03
C GLU A 157 -6.56 22.61 -21.51
N MET A 158 -6.01 21.47 -21.07
CA MET A 158 -5.91 21.15 -19.63
C MET A 158 -5.00 22.14 -18.88
N GLY A 159 -3.90 22.58 -19.50
CA GLY A 159 -3.02 23.61 -18.95
C GLY A 159 -3.72 24.96 -18.80
N GLU A 160 -4.46 25.40 -19.82
CA GLU A 160 -5.27 26.62 -19.79
C GLU A 160 -6.36 26.56 -18.69
N ASN A 161 -6.95 25.38 -18.49
CA ASN A 161 -7.93 25.11 -17.43
C ASN A 161 -7.31 24.87 -16.04
N LYS A 162 -5.97 24.96 -15.90
CA LYS A 162 -5.23 24.76 -14.64
C LYS A 162 -5.49 23.41 -13.98
N VAL A 163 -5.73 22.37 -14.77
CA VAL A 163 -5.76 20.99 -14.28
C VAL A 163 -4.36 20.64 -13.78
N ILE A 164 -4.24 20.13 -12.57
CA ILE A 164 -2.93 19.77 -11.99
C ILE A 164 -2.22 18.76 -12.91
N TYR A 165 -0.96 19.03 -13.28
CA TYR A 165 -0.19 18.28 -14.28
C TYR A 165 -0.85 18.19 -15.67
N GLY A 166 -1.81 19.05 -15.98
CA GLY A 166 -2.60 19.02 -17.21
C GLY A 166 -1.76 19.14 -18.49
N ASP A 167 -0.66 19.88 -18.45
CA ASP A 167 0.25 20.09 -19.58
C ASP A 167 1.47 19.13 -19.58
N SER A 168 1.60 18.28 -18.56
CA SER A 168 2.79 17.43 -18.36
C SER A 168 2.76 16.16 -19.19
N ILE A 169 3.75 16.02 -20.08
CA ILE A 169 4.05 14.77 -20.80
C ILE A 169 4.61 13.68 -19.87
N PRO A 170 5.68 13.93 -19.07
CA PRO A 170 6.26 12.88 -18.24
C PRO A 170 5.27 12.33 -17.20
N TYR A 171 4.33 13.16 -16.71
CA TYR A 171 3.29 12.68 -15.79
C TYR A 171 2.35 11.67 -16.43
N ARG A 172 2.01 11.84 -17.71
CA ARG A 172 1.17 10.87 -18.44
C ARG A 172 1.89 9.56 -18.74
N HIS A 173 3.17 9.64 -19.09
CA HIS A 173 4.00 8.43 -19.20
C HIS A 173 4.09 7.70 -17.88
N MET A 174 4.29 8.42 -16.76
CA MET A 174 4.26 7.84 -15.42
C MET A 174 2.93 7.14 -15.13
N CYS A 175 1.78 7.80 -15.32
CA CYS A 175 0.48 7.18 -15.06
C CYS A 175 0.24 5.93 -15.92
N ARG A 176 0.63 5.97 -17.21
CA ARG A 176 0.55 4.80 -18.08
C ARG A 176 1.50 3.67 -17.64
N PHE A 177 2.72 4.02 -17.23
CA PHE A 177 3.73 3.07 -16.78
C PHE A 177 3.29 2.34 -15.51
N GLU A 178 2.82 3.08 -14.51
CA GLU A 178 2.28 2.53 -13.27
C GLU A 178 1.02 1.69 -13.55
N SER A 179 0.16 2.10 -14.47
CA SER A 179 -1.03 1.30 -14.85
C SER A 179 -0.69 -0.01 -15.56
N GLY A 180 0.35 -0.04 -16.40
CA GLY A 180 0.47 -1.08 -17.43
C GLY A 180 1.75 -1.89 -17.46
N PHE A 181 2.81 -1.42 -16.80
CA PHE A 181 4.16 -1.84 -17.17
C PHE A 181 5.14 -2.07 -16.01
N PHE A 182 5.01 -1.40 -14.85
CA PHE A 182 6.00 -1.57 -13.77
C PHE A 182 6.14 -3.05 -13.37
N TYR A 183 5.03 -3.78 -13.26
CA TYR A 183 4.97 -5.20 -12.91
C TYR A 183 5.44 -6.16 -14.01
N LYS A 184 5.68 -5.64 -15.23
CA LYS A 184 6.25 -6.35 -16.39
C LYS A 184 7.75 -6.09 -16.55
N HIS A 185 8.34 -5.21 -15.74
CA HIS A 185 9.78 -4.98 -15.78
C HIS A 185 10.53 -6.25 -15.36
N PRO A 186 11.63 -6.67 -16.03
CA PRO A 186 12.30 -7.95 -15.74
C PRO A 186 12.72 -8.13 -14.26
N LEU A 187 13.11 -7.04 -13.59
CA LEU A 187 13.42 -7.09 -12.15
C LEU A 187 12.24 -7.49 -11.26
N MET A 188 11.01 -7.36 -11.74
CA MET A 188 9.80 -7.74 -11.01
C MET A 188 9.46 -9.23 -11.15
N ASP A 189 10.09 -9.95 -12.09
CA ASP A 189 9.78 -11.38 -12.34
C ASP A 189 10.15 -12.30 -11.17
N ASP A 190 11.07 -11.85 -10.31
CA ASP A 190 11.50 -12.58 -9.11
C ASP A 190 10.48 -12.49 -7.95
N TYR A 191 9.46 -11.63 -8.07
CA TYR A 191 8.56 -11.27 -6.98
C TYR A 191 7.11 -11.64 -7.26
N ASP A 192 6.39 -11.97 -6.17
CA ASP A 192 4.95 -12.22 -6.13
C ASP A 192 4.20 -10.99 -5.56
N TRP A 193 4.88 -10.17 -4.73
CA TRP A 193 4.30 -9.00 -4.06
C TRP A 193 5.17 -7.76 -4.23
N TYR A 194 4.54 -6.59 -4.19
CA TYR A 194 5.25 -5.32 -4.11
C TYR A 194 4.64 -4.39 -3.06
N TRP A 195 5.47 -3.49 -2.53
CA TRP A 195 5.03 -2.28 -1.84
C TRP A 195 5.55 -1.05 -2.58
N ARG A 196 4.66 -0.27 -3.20
CA ARG A 196 5.01 1.01 -3.82
C ARG A 196 5.39 2.06 -2.78
N VAL A 197 6.55 2.69 -2.99
CA VAL A 197 7.05 3.79 -2.15
C VAL A 197 7.48 4.93 -3.05
N GLU A 198 6.85 6.09 -2.87
CA GLU A 198 7.20 7.34 -3.55
C GLU A 198 8.21 8.17 -2.72
N PRO A 199 8.91 9.14 -3.33
CA PRO A 199 9.57 10.21 -2.60
C PRO A 199 8.59 11.02 -1.72
N ASP A 200 9.13 11.72 -0.71
CA ASP A 200 8.38 12.59 0.20
C ASP A 200 7.25 11.92 1.01
N ILE A 201 7.27 10.58 1.17
CA ILE A 201 6.35 9.88 2.08
C ILE A 201 6.87 9.85 3.51
N LYS A 202 5.96 9.63 4.45
CA LYS A 202 6.31 9.25 5.84
C LYS A 202 5.45 8.09 6.31
N LEU A 203 6.08 7.12 6.95
CA LEU A 203 5.46 6.18 7.87
C LEU A 203 5.53 6.76 9.28
N ASN A 204 4.36 6.99 9.86
CA ASN A 204 4.21 7.67 11.14
C ASN A 204 4.07 6.68 12.31
N CYS A 205 3.99 5.38 12.07
CA CYS A 205 3.83 4.35 13.11
C CYS A 205 4.82 3.21 12.90
N ASP A 206 5.32 2.59 13.96
CA ASP A 206 6.08 1.34 13.92
C ASP A 206 5.17 0.21 13.41
N ILE A 207 5.61 -0.49 12.36
CA ILE A 207 4.95 -1.68 11.83
C ILE A 207 5.74 -2.89 12.32
N ASN A 208 5.13 -3.66 13.22
CA ASN A 208 5.80 -4.73 13.99
C ASN A 208 5.43 -6.15 13.54
N TYR A 209 4.84 -6.27 12.35
CA TYR A 209 4.51 -7.54 11.70
C TYR A 209 4.93 -7.48 10.23
N ASP A 210 5.15 -8.63 9.62
CA ASP A 210 5.50 -8.74 8.21
C ASP A 210 4.23 -8.52 7.37
N VAL A 211 4.16 -7.38 6.66
CA VAL A 211 2.98 -6.98 5.89
C VAL A 211 2.73 -7.90 4.69
N PHE A 212 3.78 -8.37 4.02
CA PHE A 212 3.64 -9.27 2.86
C PHE A 212 3.15 -10.64 3.29
N LYS A 213 3.71 -11.15 4.40
CA LYS A 213 3.22 -12.38 5.00
C LYS A 213 1.78 -12.26 5.51
N PHE A 214 1.42 -11.11 6.10
CA PHE A 214 0.03 -10.83 6.47
C PHE A 214 -0.90 -10.89 5.25
N MET A 215 -0.53 -10.25 4.14
CA MET A 215 -1.35 -10.25 2.92
C MET A 215 -1.58 -11.67 2.42
N LYS A 216 -0.53 -12.47 2.31
CA LYS A 216 -0.62 -13.87 1.88
C LYS A 216 -1.43 -14.74 2.85
N ASP A 217 -1.08 -14.71 4.15
CA ASP A 217 -1.69 -15.59 5.17
C ASP A 217 -3.19 -15.27 5.38
N ASN A 218 -3.65 -14.06 4.99
CA ASN A 218 -5.04 -13.62 5.11
C ASN A 218 -5.78 -13.49 3.76
N ASN A 219 -5.21 -14.06 2.69
CA ASN A 219 -5.76 -14.04 1.33
C ASN A 219 -6.16 -12.63 0.88
N LYS A 220 -5.27 -11.65 1.07
CA LYS A 220 -5.42 -10.28 0.58
C LYS A 220 -4.53 -10.09 -0.64
N LYS A 221 -5.04 -9.41 -1.66
CA LYS A 221 -4.31 -9.14 -2.92
C LYS A 221 -4.07 -7.68 -3.19
N TYR A 222 -4.84 -6.78 -2.58
CA TYR A 222 -4.64 -5.34 -2.74
C TYR A 222 -4.83 -4.62 -1.40
N GLY A 223 -3.85 -3.83 -1.00
CA GLY A 223 -3.81 -3.13 0.28
C GLY A 223 -3.53 -1.65 0.11
N PHE A 224 -4.32 -0.79 0.77
CA PHE A 224 -4.20 0.66 0.70
C PHE A 224 -4.23 1.33 2.07
N ALA A 225 -3.69 2.55 2.16
CA ALA A 225 -3.74 3.39 3.36
C ALA A 225 -4.68 4.61 3.21
N ILE A 226 -4.86 5.14 2.00
CA ILE A 226 -5.70 6.30 1.71
C ILE A 226 -6.63 5.99 0.53
N SER A 227 -7.87 6.48 0.59
CA SER A 227 -8.77 6.53 -0.55
C SER A 227 -9.43 7.89 -0.67
N ILE A 228 -9.71 8.34 -1.89
CA ILE A 228 -10.15 9.70 -2.20
C ILE A 228 -11.00 9.71 -3.47
N LYS A 229 -11.73 10.81 -3.70
CA LYS A 229 -12.40 11.09 -4.97
C LYS A 229 -11.43 11.72 -5.96
N GLU A 230 -11.42 11.23 -7.20
CA GLU A 230 -10.68 11.82 -8.31
C GLU A 230 -11.32 13.13 -8.78
N TYR A 231 -10.54 13.97 -9.44
CA TYR A 231 -11.04 15.11 -10.19
C TYR A 231 -11.58 14.64 -11.54
N GLU A 232 -12.91 14.70 -11.71
CA GLU A 232 -13.61 14.26 -12.94
C GLU A 232 -13.01 14.83 -14.24
N ALA A 233 -12.53 16.08 -14.21
CA ALA A 233 -11.88 16.75 -15.35
C ALA A 233 -10.63 16.02 -15.90
N THR A 234 -10.08 15.06 -15.16
CA THR A 234 -8.90 14.30 -15.54
C THR A 234 -9.23 12.96 -16.21
N ILE A 235 -10.48 12.50 -16.04
CA ILE A 235 -10.98 11.19 -16.43
C ILE A 235 -12.40 11.21 -17.04
N PRO A 236 -12.80 12.22 -17.84
CA PRO A 236 -14.19 12.35 -18.32
C PRO A 236 -14.72 11.11 -19.06
N THR A 237 -13.88 10.35 -19.78
CA THR A 237 -14.31 9.15 -20.51
C THR A 237 -13.85 7.82 -19.90
N LEU A 238 -13.09 7.83 -18.79
CA LEU A 238 -12.57 6.60 -18.17
C LEU A 238 -13.68 5.62 -17.80
N TRP A 239 -14.75 6.11 -17.20
CA TRP A 239 -15.85 5.25 -16.78
C TRP A 239 -16.68 4.72 -17.94
N GLU A 240 -16.97 5.57 -18.93
CA GLU A 240 -17.67 5.11 -20.13
C GLU A 240 -16.88 4.02 -20.85
N THR A 241 -15.58 4.22 -20.98
CA THR A 241 -14.63 3.23 -21.53
C THR A 241 -14.66 1.94 -20.73
N THR A 242 -14.61 2.03 -19.40
CA THR A 242 -14.70 0.87 -18.49
C THR A 242 -16.03 0.13 -18.65
N ARG A 243 -17.16 0.83 -18.71
CA ARG A 243 -18.48 0.19 -18.94
C ARG A 243 -18.53 -0.54 -20.28
N ASN A 244 -17.92 0.02 -21.33
CA ASN A 244 -17.83 -0.62 -22.63
C ASN A 244 -16.98 -1.91 -22.57
N PHE A 245 -15.85 -1.87 -21.86
CA PHE A 245 -15.05 -3.06 -21.57
C PHE A 245 -15.86 -4.13 -20.81
N MET A 246 -16.57 -3.75 -19.74
CA MET A 246 -17.39 -4.67 -18.94
C MET A 246 -18.51 -5.32 -19.77
N LYS A 247 -19.17 -4.56 -20.65
CA LYS A 247 -20.20 -5.08 -21.55
C LYS A 247 -19.65 -6.07 -22.57
N ALA A 248 -18.44 -5.82 -23.07
CA ALA A 248 -17.78 -6.69 -24.04
C ALA A 248 -17.17 -7.94 -23.39
N ASN A 249 -16.84 -7.87 -22.09
CA ASN A 249 -16.12 -8.93 -21.37
C ASN A 249 -16.77 -9.28 -20.02
N PRO A 250 -18.06 -9.66 -19.99
CA PRO A 250 -18.76 -9.95 -18.74
C PRO A 250 -18.12 -11.10 -17.95
N ASP A 251 -17.52 -12.07 -18.65
CA ASP A 251 -16.87 -13.25 -18.04
C ASP A 251 -15.57 -12.93 -17.28
N LEU A 252 -14.99 -11.73 -17.49
CA LEU A 252 -13.79 -11.29 -16.78
C LEU A 252 -14.10 -10.57 -15.46
N ILE A 253 -15.37 -10.22 -15.22
CA ILE A 253 -15.79 -9.50 -14.03
C ILE A 253 -16.05 -10.49 -12.90
N HIS A 254 -15.41 -10.28 -11.75
CA HIS A 254 -15.58 -11.17 -10.62
C HIS A 254 -17.01 -11.10 -10.09
N GLU A 255 -17.63 -12.24 -9.75
CA GLU A 255 -19.04 -12.27 -9.32
C GLU A 255 -19.29 -11.54 -8.00
N ASN A 256 -18.32 -11.61 -7.07
CA ASN A 256 -18.34 -10.95 -5.76
C ASN A 256 -17.42 -9.72 -5.73
N ASN A 257 -17.43 -8.95 -6.82
CA ASN A 257 -16.61 -7.74 -6.97
C ASN A 257 -17.02 -6.60 -6.02
N MET A 258 -16.33 -5.47 -6.12
CA MET A 258 -16.58 -4.25 -5.36
C MET A 258 -17.03 -3.09 -6.27
N LEU A 259 -17.84 -3.35 -7.30
CA LEU A 259 -18.40 -2.33 -8.19
C LEU A 259 -19.13 -1.22 -7.42
N ASP A 260 -19.79 -1.58 -6.33
CA ASP A 260 -20.48 -0.66 -5.42
C ASP A 260 -19.54 0.29 -4.66
N PHE A 261 -18.23 0.04 -4.63
CA PHE A 261 -17.25 1.01 -4.14
C PHE A 261 -17.07 2.16 -5.14
N VAL A 262 -16.92 1.82 -6.42
CA VAL A 262 -16.66 2.78 -7.52
C VAL A 262 -17.94 3.38 -8.11
N SER A 263 -19.10 2.78 -7.90
CA SER A 263 -20.39 3.29 -8.40
C SER A 263 -21.47 3.25 -7.32
N ASP A 264 -22.37 4.22 -7.32
CA ASP A 264 -23.52 4.30 -6.40
C ASP A 264 -24.85 3.86 -7.04
N ASP A 265 -24.83 3.55 -8.34
CA ASP A 265 -26.01 3.37 -9.18
C ASP A 265 -25.85 2.14 -10.10
N GLU A 266 -25.38 1.04 -9.52
CA GLU A 266 -25.26 -0.27 -10.19
C GLU A 266 -24.41 -0.23 -11.47
N GLY A 267 -23.38 0.63 -11.47
CA GLY A 267 -22.44 0.78 -12.57
C GLY A 267 -22.85 1.81 -13.63
N LEU A 268 -23.94 2.56 -13.45
CA LEU A 268 -24.37 3.58 -14.41
C LEU A 268 -23.41 4.78 -14.44
N SER A 269 -22.88 5.23 -13.30
CA SER A 269 -21.90 6.32 -13.21
C SER A 269 -20.74 5.98 -12.25
N TYR A 270 -19.62 6.66 -12.44
CA TYR A 270 -18.47 6.58 -11.55
C TYR A 270 -18.62 7.63 -10.46
N ASN A 271 -18.52 7.22 -9.21
CA ASN A 271 -18.60 8.15 -8.07
C ASN A 271 -17.23 8.78 -7.72
N LEU A 272 -16.22 8.52 -8.56
CA LEU A 272 -14.85 9.03 -8.50
C LEU A 272 -13.98 8.40 -7.40
N CYS A 273 -14.51 7.48 -6.58
CA CYS A 273 -13.76 6.85 -5.50
C CYS A 273 -12.67 5.92 -6.01
N HIS A 274 -11.44 6.14 -5.52
CA HIS A 274 -10.29 5.29 -5.78
C HIS A 274 -9.39 5.18 -4.54
N PHE A 275 -8.60 4.12 -4.49
CA PHE A 275 -7.47 3.94 -3.58
C PHE A 275 -6.28 4.75 -4.10
N TRP A 276 -5.56 5.43 -3.22
CA TRP A 276 -4.49 6.34 -3.61
C TRP A 276 -3.16 5.59 -3.78
N SER A 277 -2.74 5.39 -5.03
CA SER A 277 -1.76 4.38 -5.43
C SER A 277 -0.32 4.61 -4.95
N ASN A 278 0.02 5.81 -4.47
CA ASN A 278 1.36 6.06 -3.89
C ASN A 278 1.65 5.20 -2.64
N PHE A 279 0.60 4.70 -1.96
CA PHE A 279 0.70 3.58 -1.04
C PHE A 279 -0.10 2.40 -1.59
N GLU A 280 0.61 1.38 -2.06
CA GLU A 280 0.03 0.12 -2.50
C GLU A 280 0.89 -1.04 -2.01
N ILE A 281 0.27 -1.99 -1.31
CA ILE A 281 0.85 -3.30 -1.04
C ILE A 281 -0.04 -4.31 -1.77
N ALA A 282 0.45 -4.93 -2.84
CA ALA A 282 -0.39 -5.78 -3.67
C ALA A 282 0.34 -6.98 -4.26
N SER A 283 -0.47 -7.98 -4.60
CA SER A 283 -0.06 -9.17 -5.32
C SER A 283 0.13 -8.82 -6.80
N LEU A 284 1.29 -9.13 -7.36
CA LEU A 284 1.57 -8.91 -8.79
C LEU A 284 0.67 -9.78 -9.68
N ASP A 285 0.15 -10.89 -9.17
CA ASP A 285 -0.84 -11.74 -9.87
C ASP A 285 -2.11 -10.98 -10.28
N LEU A 286 -2.53 -9.95 -9.54
CA LEU A 286 -3.66 -9.12 -9.95
C LEU A 286 -3.36 -8.45 -11.30
N TRP A 287 -2.21 -7.79 -11.40
CA TRP A 287 -1.81 -7.04 -12.58
C TRP A 287 -1.38 -7.93 -13.74
N ARG A 288 -0.82 -9.10 -13.43
CA ARG A 288 -0.44 -10.15 -14.41
C ARG A 288 -1.63 -11.00 -14.87
N SER A 289 -2.81 -10.84 -14.27
CA SER A 289 -3.99 -11.61 -14.65
C SER A 289 -4.46 -11.29 -16.07
N ALA A 290 -5.11 -12.26 -16.71
CA ALA A 290 -5.70 -12.06 -18.03
C ALA A 290 -6.77 -10.95 -18.02
N ALA A 291 -7.55 -10.84 -16.94
CA ALA A 291 -8.58 -9.82 -16.79
C ALA A 291 -7.99 -8.40 -16.75
N TYR A 292 -6.99 -8.17 -15.91
CA TYR A 292 -6.35 -6.86 -15.82
C TYR A 292 -5.55 -6.53 -17.07
N THR A 293 -4.85 -7.50 -17.66
CA THR A 293 -4.12 -7.30 -18.92
C THR A 293 -5.07 -6.86 -20.03
N ALA A 294 -6.20 -7.55 -20.21
CA ALA A 294 -7.20 -7.18 -21.21
C ALA A 294 -7.81 -5.80 -20.94
N TYR A 295 -8.03 -5.46 -19.67
CA TYR A 295 -8.55 -4.14 -19.28
C TYR A 295 -7.56 -3.02 -19.59
N PHE A 296 -6.30 -3.16 -19.16
CA PHE A 296 -5.26 -2.19 -19.45
C PHE A 296 -5.08 -2.01 -20.97
N ASP A 297 -5.00 -3.11 -21.73
CA ASP A 297 -4.85 -3.05 -23.19
C ASP A 297 -6.04 -2.32 -23.84
N TYR A 298 -7.26 -2.54 -23.36
CA TYR A 298 -8.45 -1.82 -23.80
C TYR A 298 -8.34 -0.31 -23.52
N LEU A 299 -7.95 0.07 -22.30
CA LEU A 299 -7.75 1.48 -21.93
C LEU A 299 -6.62 2.14 -22.74
N ASP A 300 -5.52 1.44 -22.96
CA ASP A 300 -4.34 1.96 -23.66
C ASP A 300 -4.66 2.25 -25.13
N GLN A 301 -5.48 1.41 -25.79
CA GLN A 301 -5.97 1.64 -27.16
C GLN A 301 -6.88 2.87 -27.28
N GLU A 302 -7.70 3.15 -26.27
CA GLU A 302 -8.58 4.33 -26.24
C GLU A 302 -7.81 5.64 -26.05
N GLY A 303 -6.57 5.54 -25.53
CA GLY A 303 -5.62 6.64 -25.49
C GLY A 303 -5.90 7.71 -24.43
N GLY A 304 -6.79 7.44 -23.48
CA GLY A 304 -7.16 8.38 -22.41
C GLY A 304 -6.00 8.79 -21.49
N PHE A 305 -4.94 7.98 -21.39
CA PHE A 305 -3.68 8.40 -20.75
C PHE A 305 -3.06 9.65 -21.40
N PHE A 306 -3.27 9.86 -22.71
CA PHE A 306 -2.65 10.94 -23.48
C PHE A 306 -3.63 12.01 -23.99
N TYR A 307 -4.86 11.62 -24.33
CA TYR A 307 -5.92 12.55 -24.71
C TYR A 307 -6.64 13.15 -23.51
N GLU A 308 -6.55 12.51 -22.35
CA GLU A 308 -6.99 13.04 -21.06
C GLU A 308 -5.80 13.09 -20.09
N ARG A 309 -6.00 12.69 -18.83
CA ARG A 309 -4.95 12.56 -17.82
C ARG A 309 -5.29 11.43 -16.84
N TRP A 310 -5.64 10.26 -17.38
CA TRP A 310 -5.98 9.07 -16.59
C TRP A 310 -4.83 8.70 -15.67
N GLY A 311 -5.07 8.81 -14.36
CA GLY A 311 -4.12 8.39 -13.33
C GLY A 311 -4.13 6.87 -13.17
N ASP A 312 -3.00 6.32 -12.75
CA ASP A 312 -2.89 4.92 -12.34
C ASP A 312 -3.77 4.62 -11.13
N ALA A 313 -3.92 5.55 -10.18
CA ALA A 313 -4.76 5.36 -9.00
C ALA A 313 -6.22 4.97 -9.31
N PRO A 314 -6.99 5.73 -10.12
CA PRO A 314 -8.32 5.30 -10.53
C PRO A 314 -8.31 4.04 -11.42
N VAL A 315 -7.31 3.83 -12.28
CA VAL A 315 -7.21 2.63 -13.13
C VAL A 315 -6.99 1.35 -12.29
N HIS A 316 -6.04 1.37 -11.36
CA HIS A 316 -5.78 0.29 -10.40
C HIS A 316 -7.00 0.02 -9.53
N SER A 317 -7.65 1.08 -9.06
CA SER A 317 -8.81 0.94 -8.17
C SER A 317 -10.01 0.32 -8.86
N ILE A 318 -10.31 0.74 -10.09
CA ILE A 318 -11.36 0.12 -10.91
C ILE A 318 -10.98 -1.34 -11.23
N GLY A 319 -9.73 -1.60 -11.64
CA GLY A 319 -9.26 -2.96 -11.91
C GLY A 319 -9.38 -3.89 -10.70
N ALA A 320 -8.89 -3.47 -9.53
CA ALA A 320 -9.01 -4.21 -8.28
C ALA A 320 -10.48 -4.40 -7.89
N ALA A 321 -11.30 -3.35 -8.00
CA ALA A 321 -12.72 -3.41 -7.67
C ALA A 321 -13.52 -4.34 -8.59
N LEU A 322 -13.12 -4.53 -9.85
CA LEU A 322 -13.84 -5.38 -10.81
C LEU A 322 -13.34 -6.82 -10.84
N PHE A 323 -12.03 -7.06 -10.69
CA PHE A 323 -11.41 -8.36 -10.97
C PHE A 323 -11.06 -9.18 -9.74
N LEU A 324 -11.05 -8.57 -8.55
CA LEU A 324 -10.86 -9.29 -7.29
C LEU A 324 -12.17 -9.68 -6.64
N ASP A 325 -12.11 -10.70 -5.79
CA ASP A 325 -13.11 -10.85 -4.75
C ASP A 325 -12.98 -9.68 -3.78
N ARG A 326 -14.11 -9.06 -3.41
CA ARG A 326 -14.11 -7.88 -2.55
C ARG A 326 -13.46 -8.11 -1.18
N SER A 327 -13.39 -9.35 -0.70
CA SER A 327 -12.70 -9.72 0.54
C SER A 327 -11.18 -9.74 0.42
N GLU A 328 -10.63 -9.74 -0.79
CA GLU A 328 -9.19 -9.70 -1.06
C GLU A 328 -8.61 -8.27 -0.98
N ILE A 329 -9.46 -7.24 -0.86
CA ILE A 329 -9.05 -5.84 -0.71
C ILE A 329 -8.95 -5.50 0.79
N HIS A 330 -7.87 -4.84 1.20
CA HIS A 330 -7.57 -4.53 2.59
C HIS A 330 -7.23 -3.05 2.81
N HIS A 331 -7.72 -2.49 3.91
CA HIS A 331 -7.33 -1.17 4.38
C HIS A 331 -6.39 -1.29 5.58
N PHE A 332 -5.19 -0.73 5.47
CA PHE A 332 -4.18 -0.67 6.53
C PHE A 332 -4.45 0.50 7.49
N GLY A 333 -5.55 0.41 8.26
CA GLY A 333 -5.94 1.46 9.21
C GLY A 333 -5.04 1.57 10.46
N ASP A 334 -4.08 0.65 10.63
CA ASP A 334 -3.06 0.62 11.68
C ASP A 334 -1.71 1.21 11.24
N VAL A 335 -1.53 1.47 9.93
CA VAL A 335 -0.33 2.07 9.36
C VAL A 335 -0.52 3.58 9.25
N GLY A 336 0.23 4.34 10.05
CA GLY A 336 0.31 5.78 9.87
C GLY A 336 1.07 6.13 8.60
N TYR A 337 0.44 6.82 7.66
CA TYR A 337 1.00 7.17 6.36
C TYR A 337 0.73 8.63 6.01
N TYR A 338 1.72 9.27 5.39
CA TYR A 338 1.61 10.62 4.84
C TYR A 338 2.21 10.66 3.45
N HIS A 339 1.46 11.26 2.54
CA HIS A 339 1.96 11.79 1.28
C HIS A 339 1.20 13.08 1.02
N ALA A 340 1.88 14.15 0.62
CA ALA A 340 1.27 15.48 0.59
C ALA A 340 0.01 15.51 -0.31
N PRO A 341 -1.11 16.08 0.15
CA PRO A 341 -1.31 16.78 1.43
C PRO A 341 -1.95 15.91 2.55
N PHE A 342 -2.23 14.63 2.30
CA PHE A 342 -3.12 13.83 3.15
C PHE A 342 -2.37 12.96 4.16
N PHE A 343 -2.98 12.82 5.34
CA PHE A 343 -2.54 11.89 6.39
C PHE A 343 -3.56 10.76 6.52
N SER A 344 -3.09 9.52 6.57
CA SER A 344 -3.81 8.42 7.21
C SER A 344 -3.18 8.24 8.59
N CYS A 345 -3.89 8.62 9.65
CA CYS A 345 -3.38 8.52 11.01
C CYS A 345 -4.36 7.68 11.84
N PRO A 346 -3.95 6.53 12.40
CA PRO A 346 -4.82 5.74 13.27
C PRO A 346 -5.39 6.60 14.38
N ILE A 347 -6.72 6.67 14.52
CA ILE A 347 -7.37 7.49 15.55
C ILE A 347 -7.52 6.76 16.90
N ASP A 348 -7.35 5.43 16.90
CA ASP A 348 -7.41 4.61 18.11
C ASP A 348 -6.15 4.81 18.95
N THR A 349 -6.31 5.37 20.16
CA THR A 349 -5.21 5.65 21.09
C THR A 349 -4.39 4.41 21.44
N SER A 350 -5.02 3.23 21.55
CA SER A 350 -4.30 2.00 21.89
C SER A 350 -3.36 1.57 20.77
N ILE A 351 -3.81 1.64 19.51
CA ILE A 351 -2.98 1.39 18.32
C ILE A 351 -1.85 2.41 18.28
N ARG A 352 -2.16 3.71 18.44
CA ARG A 352 -1.16 4.77 18.38
C ARG A 352 -0.04 4.60 19.40
N LEU A 353 -0.39 4.30 20.65
CA LEU A 353 0.60 4.12 21.71
C LEU A 353 1.39 2.81 21.53
N ALA A 354 0.73 1.71 21.13
CA ALA A 354 1.39 0.44 20.89
C ALA A 354 2.40 0.51 19.73
N ASN A 355 2.05 1.24 18.67
CA ASN A 355 2.86 1.40 17.46
C ASN A 355 3.67 2.71 17.45
N LYS A 356 3.79 3.41 18.58
CA LYS A 356 4.57 4.65 18.72
C LYS A 356 4.31 5.68 17.61
N CYS A 357 3.05 5.89 17.28
CA CYS A 357 2.66 6.77 16.19
C CYS A 357 3.02 8.25 16.50
N ASP A 358 3.59 8.97 15.53
CA ASP A 358 3.99 10.37 15.64
C ASP A 358 3.09 11.35 14.85
N CYS A 359 2.05 10.85 14.19
CA CYS A 359 1.04 11.67 13.50
C CYS A 359 -0.01 12.28 14.45
N ASP A 360 -0.57 13.41 14.02
CA ASP A 360 -1.69 14.10 14.68
C ASP A 360 -3.02 13.54 14.17
N PRO A 361 -3.81 12.83 15.00
CA PRO A 361 -5.05 12.20 14.56
C PRO A 361 -6.10 13.23 14.15
N SER A 362 -6.02 14.48 14.63
CA SER A 362 -6.95 15.54 14.20
C SER A 362 -6.79 15.92 12.71
N LYS A 363 -5.68 15.52 12.09
CA LYS A 363 -5.39 15.71 10.66
C LYS A 363 -5.67 14.47 9.81
N ASP A 364 -6.18 13.39 10.41
CA ASP A 364 -6.52 12.17 9.68
C ASP A 364 -7.57 12.45 8.58
N PHE A 365 -7.26 12.01 7.36
CA PHE A 365 -8.11 12.17 6.18
C PHE A 365 -9.07 10.99 6.00
N THR A 366 -8.80 9.83 6.62
CA THR A 366 -9.53 8.57 6.40
C THR A 366 -11.04 8.70 6.55
N TRP A 367 -11.50 9.51 7.51
CA TRP A 367 -12.93 9.67 7.81
C TRP A 367 -13.55 10.96 7.25
N HIS A 368 -12.75 11.77 6.54
CA HIS A 368 -13.18 13.00 5.90
C HIS A 368 -14.25 12.73 4.83
N SER A 369 -15.17 13.67 4.59
CA SER A 369 -16.26 13.51 3.60
C SER A 369 -15.77 13.29 2.16
N TYR A 370 -14.58 13.80 1.85
CA TYR A 370 -13.90 13.64 0.56
C TYR A 370 -13.06 12.34 0.45
N SER A 371 -12.85 11.63 1.57
CA SER A 371 -12.28 10.28 1.54
C SER A 371 -13.35 9.25 1.20
N CYS A 372 -12.92 8.14 0.60
CA CYS A 372 -13.78 7.01 0.29
C CYS A 372 -13.67 5.86 1.31
N THR A 373 -12.86 6.00 2.36
CA THR A 373 -12.61 4.88 3.29
C THR A 373 -13.83 4.62 4.16
N ASN A 374 -14.58 5.65 4.55
CA ASN A 374 -15.87 5.47 5.22
C ASN A 374 -16.85 4.62 4.38
N LYS A 375 -16.88 4.84 3.06
CA LYS A 375 -17.69 4.03 2.14
C LYS A 375 -17.19 2.58 2.10
N PHE A 376 -15.88 2.37 1.95
CA PHE A 376 -15.26 1.03 2.01
C PHE A 376 -15.68 0.26 3.28
N TYR A 377 -15.61 0.88 4.46
CA TYR A 377 -16.01 0.26 5.72
C TYR A 377 -17.50 -0.10 5.77
N ASN A 378 -18.38 0.75 5.22
CA ASN A 378 -19.81 0.46 5.16
C ASN A 378 -20.11 -0.77 4.29
N LEU A 379 -19.51 -0.84 3.09
CA LEU A 379 -19.73 -1.92 2.14
C LEU A 379 -19.19 -3.26 2.65
N GLN A 380 -18.05 -3.22 3.33
CA GLN A 380 -17.41 -4.40 3.94
C GLN A 380 -17.96 -4.73 5.33
N LYS A 381 -18.93 -3.95 5.85
CA LYS A 381 -19.50 -4.10 7.20
C LYS A 381 -18.43 -4.13 8.29
N MET A 382 -17.36 -3.37 8.10
CA MET A 382 -16.24 -3.29 9.03
C MET A 382 -16.58 -2.38 10.22
N HIS A 383 -16.05 -2.73 11.38
CA HIS A 383 -16.16 -1.86 12.55
C HIS A 383 -15.30 -0.61 12.36
N LYS A 384 -15.91 0.56 12.53
CA LYS A 384 -15.20 1.85 12.51
C LYS A 384 -14.69 2.17 13.92
N PRO A 385 -13.47 2.72 14.06
CA PRO A 385 -12.87 3.03 15.36
C PRO A 385 -13.72 4.03 16.15
N LEU A 386 -13.70 3.93 17.48
CA LEU A 386 -14.43 4.86 18.34
C LEU A 386 -13.99 6.31 18.07
N GLY A 387 -14.96 7.21 17.90
CA GLY A 387 -14.69 8.63 17.68
C GLY A 387 -14.47 9.03 16.22
N TRP A 388 -14.55 8.10 15.26
CA TRP A 388 -14.41 8.39 13.81
C TRP A 388 -15.32 9.53 13.33
N GLN A 389 -16.49 9.69 13.94
CA GLN A 389 -17.45 10.75 13.57
C GLN A 389 -16.89 12.17 13.78
N ASN A 390 -15.90 12.33 14.67
CA ASN A 390 -15.25 13.62 14.94
C ASN A 390 -14.27 14.03 13.84
N HIS A 391 -14.03 13.15 12.86
CA HIS A 391 -13.09 13.34 11.76
C HIS A 391 -13.82 13.46 10.41
N ILE A 392 -15.16 13.57 10.42
CA ILE A 392 -15.97 13.87 9.24
C ILE A 392 -15.83 15.38 8.96
N GLY A 393 -14.70 15.77 8.38
CA GLY A 393 -14.47 17.12 7.85
C GLY A 393 -15.18 17.35 6.52
#